data_AF-A0A2T0LXD2-F1
#
_entry.id   AF-A0A2T0LXD2-F1
#
_cell.length_a   1.000
_cell.length_b   1.000
_cell.length_c   1.000
_cell.angle_alpha   90.00
_cell.angle_beta   90.00
_cell.angle_gamma   90.00
#
_symmetry.space_group_name_H-M   'P 1'
#
loop_
_entity.id
_entity.type
_entity.pdbx_description
1 polymer ?
#
loop_
_entity_poly.entity_id
_entity_poly.type
_entity_poly.pdbx_seq_one_letter_code
_entity_poly.pdbx_strand_id
1 'polypeptide(L)'
;MAAHNRRLKQILFTIGAVSFQCQIRTWNLDPGVQDGDRQYTYCPDGAFIEDTDDEPTLELTAFSDWRSEGFSDFLWSHANEVVDFVLDHHPDIPGEHVRWTGKVKIKPGPVGGDVRTTEITEVTLPIIGTLGDGLDYERVA
;
A
#
# COMPACT_ATOMS: atom_id res chain seq x y z
N MET A 1 14.20 -10.66 -25.20
CA MET A 1 13.94 -9.55 -24.26
C MET A 1 15.06 -9.54 -23.24
N ALA A 2 15.74 -8.41 -23.05
CA ALA A 2 16.71 -8.27 -21.96
C ALA A 2 15.97 -8.02 -20.65
N ALA A 3 16.50 -8.51 -19.52
CA ALA A 3 15.97 -8.15 -18.22
C ALA A 3 16.09 -6.64 -18.02
N HIS A 4 14.95 -5.98 -17.83
CA HIS A 4 14.88 -4.55 -17.60
C HIS A 4 14.64 -4.32 -16.10
N ASN A 5 15.72 -4.21 -15.33
CA ASN A 5 15.68 -3.98 -13.89
C ASN A 5 16.13 -2.56 -13.57
N ARG A 6 15.42 -1.90 -12.65
CA ARG A 6 15.77 -0.55 -12.16
C ARG A 6 15.72 -0.50 -10.65
N ARG A 7 16.44 0.47 -10.07
CA ARG A 7 16.32 0.80 -8.65
C ARG A 7 15.12 1.73 -8.46
N LEU A 8 14.37 1.53 -7.38
CA LEU A 8 13.39 2.51 -6.92
C LEU A 8 14.12 3.80 -6.57
N LYS A 9 13.73 4.90 -7.22
CA LYS A 9 14.41 6.20 -7.09
C LYS A 9 13.47 7.28 -6.56
N GLN A 10 12.28 7.37 -7.14
CA GLN A 10 11.33 8.42 -6.82
C GLN A 10 9.91 7.87 -6.89
N ILE A 11 9.09 8.34 -5.95
CA ILE A 11 7.63 8.24 -5.97
C ILE A 11 7.04 9.62 -5.72
N LEU A 12 5.81 9.86 -6.16
CA LEU A 12 4.95 10.86 -5.54
C LEU A 12 3.89 10.11 -4.76
N PHE A 13 3.70 10.48 -3.49
CA PHE A 13 2.78 9.77 -2.62
C PHE A 13 1.99 10.74 -1.77
N THR A 14 0.66 10.63 -1.85
CA THR A 14 -0.27 11.42 -1.06
C THR A 14 -1.29 10.55 -0.36
N ILE A 15 -1.67 10.93 0.86
CA ILE A 15 -2.78 10.37 1.62
C ILE A 15 -3.59 11.55 2.18
N GLY A 16 -4.91 11.57 1.97
CA GLY A 16 -5.76 12.63 2.48
C GLY A 16 -5.33 14.03 1.99
N ALA A 17 -4.86 14.12 0.74
CA ALA A 17 -4.27 15.31 0.13
C ALA A 17 -2.93 15.82 0.73
N VAL A 18 -2.31 15.08 1.66
CA VAL A 18 -0.99 15.41 2.23
C VAL A 18 0.09 14.55 1.58
N SER A 19 1.22 15.17 1.20
CA SER A 19 2.34 14.49 0.55
C SER A 19 3.35 13.93 1.54
N PHE A 20 3.64 12.63 1.48
CA PHE A 20 4.55 11.94 2.41
C PHE A 20 5.79 11.31 1.75
N GLN A 21 5.98 11.48 0.44
CA GLN A 21 7.03 10.81 -0.34
C GLN A 21 8.46 10.89 0.24
N CYS A 22 8.81 11.97 0.95
CA CYS A 22 10.14 12.14 1.53
C CYS A 22 10.34 11.37 2.85
N GLN A 23 9.26 10.94 3.49
CA GLN A 23 9.29 10.20 4.77
C GLN A 23 9.27 8.69 4.53
N ILE A 24 8.77 8.24 3.37
CA ILE A 24 8.67 6.83 3.01
C ILE A 24 10.05 6.26 2.64
N ARG A 25 10.39 5.14 3.27
CA ARG A 25 11.60 4.36 3.02
C ARG A 25 11.33 3.17 2.09
N THR A 26 10.24 2.44 2.34
CA THR A 26 9.78 1.33 1.51
C THR A 26 8.27 1.37 1.37
N TRP A 27 7.77 0.92 0.23
CA TRP A 27 6.35 0.77 -0.03
C TRP A 27 6.13 -0.55 -0.79
N ASN A 28 5.01 -1.18 -0.52
CA ASN A 28 4.54 -2.37 -1.22
C ASN A 28 3.02 -2.27 -1.36
N LEU A 29 2.53 -2.33 -2.60
CA LEU A 29 1.09 -2.36 -2.88
C LEU A 29 0.77 -3.77 -3.37
N ASP A 30 0.07 -4.51 -2.52
CA ASP A 30 -0.42 -5.83 -2.84
C ASP A 30 -1.87 -5.69 -3.35
N PRO A 31 -2.16 -6.09 -4.60
CA PRO A 31 -3.53 -6.08 -5.10
C PRO A 31 -4.44 -7.10 -4.39
N GLY A 32 -3.87 -7.99 -3.57
CA GLY A 32 -4.63 -8.89 -2.71
C GLY A 32 -5.43 -9.95 -3.46
N VAL A 33 -5.05 -10.22 -4.72
CA VAL A 33 -5.74 -11.18 -5.58
C VAL A 33 -5.54 -12.58 -5.03
N GLN A 34 -6.65 -13.25 -4.68
CA GLN A 34 -6.62 -14.60 -4.11
C GLN A 34 -7.13 -15.64 -5.12
N ASP A 35 -6.50 -16.83 -5.13
CA ASP A 35 -6.89 -17.95 -5.99
C ASP A 35 -8.08 -18.77 -5.43
N GLY A 36 -8.68 -18.34 -4.31
CA GLY A 36 -9.72 -19.05 -3.57
C GLY A 36 -9.21 -20.18 -2.69
N ASP A 37 -10.05 -20.61 -1.73
CA ASP A 37 -9.73 -21.69 -0.80
C ASP A 37 -10.17 -23.05 -1.37
N ARG A 38 -9.23 -24.00 -1.42
CA ARG A 38 -9.56 -25.36 -1.87
C ARG A 38 -10.25 -26.14 -0.74
N GLN A 39 -11.54 -26.40 -0.92
CA GLN A 39 -12.32 -27.25 -0.05
C GLN A 39 -12.26 -28.71 -0.50
N TYR A 40 -12.20 -29.62 0.47
CA TYR A 40 -12.20 -31.06 0.24
C TYR A 40 -13.47 -31.69 0.82
N THR A 41 -14.05 -32.64 0.08
CA THR A 41 -15.20 -33.43 0.52
C THR A 41 -14.83 -34.92 0.56
N TYR A 42 -15.66 -35.74 1.19
CA TYR A 42 -15.44 -37.19 1.29
C TYR A 42 -15.67 -37.95 -0.04
N CYS A 43 -16.02 -37.24 -1.13
CA CYS A 43 -16.15 -37.86 -2.45
C CYS A 43 -14.76 -38.17 -3.05
N PRO A 44 -14.60 -39.25 -3.85
CA PRO A 44 -13.31 -39.63 -4.43
C PRO A 44 -12.65 -38.56 -5.34
N ASP A 45 -13.46 -37.65 -5.86
CA ASP A 45 -13.15 -36.47 -6.69
C ASP A 45 -13.53 -35.15 -5.99
N GLY A 46 -13.75 -35.20 -4.68
CA GLY A 46 -14.32 -34.14 -3.87
C GLY A 46 -13.37 -32.98 -3.59
N ALA A 47 -13.03 -32.18 -4.59
CA ALA A 47 -12.37 -30.90 -4.37
C ALA A 47 -13.04 -29.81 -5.22
N PHE A 48 -13.31 -28.66 -4.61
CA PHE A 48 -13.75 -27.45 -5.30
C PHE A 48 -13.03 -26.23 -4.72
N ILE A 49 -13.00 -25.14 -5.47
CA ILE A 49 -12.40 -23.87 -5.04
C ILE A 49 -13.56 -22.97 -4.62
N GLU A 50 -13.50 -22.47 -3.40
CA GLU A 50 -14.39 -21.45 -2.89
C GLU A 50 -13.75 -20.08 -3.16
N ASP A 51 -14.45 -19.22 -3.88
CA ASP A 51 -13.97 -17.86 -4.15
C ASP A 51 -13.81 -17.12 -2.82
N THR A 52 -12.62 -16.57 -2.59
CA THR A 52 -12.34 -15.68 -1.47
C THR A 52 -12.32 -14.25 -1.95
N ASP A 53 -12.71 -13.32 -1.09
CA ASP A 53 -12.67 -11.89 -1.42
C ASP A 53 -11.21 -11.41 -1.51
N ASP A 54 -10.90 -10.64 -2.55
CA ASP A 54 -9.59 -9.99 -2.67
C ASP A 54 -9.39 -8.96 -1.54
N GLU A 55 -8.21 -8.97 -0.91
CA GLU A 55 -7.89 -8.09 0.22
C GLU A 55 -6.65 -7.23 -0.09
N PRO A 56 -6.78 -6.18 -0.93
CA PRO A 56 -5.64 -5.34 -1.28
C PRO A 56 -5.12 -4.56 -0.08
N THR A 57 -3.80 -4.44 -0.01
CA THR A 57 -3.11 -3.72 1.08
C THR A 57 -1.99 -2.83 0.56
N LEU A 58 -1.76 -1.73 1.29
CA LEU A 58 -0.65 -0.83 1.09
C LEU A 58 0.25 -0.86 2.33
N GLU A 59 1.41 -1.49 2.20
CA GLU A 59 2.42 -1.54 3.24
C GLU A 59 3.40 -0.37 3.06
N LEU A 60 3.66 0.34 4.15
CA LEU A 60 4.56 1.50 4.18
C LEU A 60 5.50 1.38 5.37
N THR A 61 6.78 1.59 5.11
CA THR A 61 7.78 1.85 6.14
C THR A 61 8.26 3.27 5.98
N ALA A 62 8.16 4.07 7.03
CA ALA A 62 8.53 5.48 7.04
C ALA A 62 9.46 5.79 8.20
N PHE A 63 10.24 6.86 8.07
CA PHE A 63 10.87 7.49 9.22
C PHE A 63 9.80 8.11 10.10
N SER A 64 9.81 7.83 11.41
CA SER A 64 8.79 8.40 12.29
C SER A 64 8.92 9.93 12.33
N ASP A 65 7.80 10.63 12.08
CA ASP A 65 7.71 12.08 12.20
C ASP A 65 6.42 12.45 12.94
N TRP A 66 6.61 13.01 14.14
CA TRP A 66 5.57 13.38 15.10
C TRP A 66 5.21 14.86 15.05
N ARG A 67 5.75 15.61 14.08
CA ARG A 67 5.33 17.00 13.84
C ARG A 67 3.92 17.01 13.25
N SER A 68 3.23 18.16 13.29
CA SER A 68 1.84 18.31 12.85
C SER A 68 1.53 17.98 11.38
N GLU A 69 2.57 17.77 10.56
CA GLU A 69 2.46 17.34 9.15
C GLU A 69 3.28 16.06 8.91
N GLY A 70 3.74 15.42 9.99
CA GLY A 70 4.50 14.19 9.97
C GLY A 70 3.59 12.98 9.71
N PHE A 71 4.13 11.97 9.05
CA PHE A 71 3.39 10.76 8.72
C PHE A 71 2.88 10.03 9.97
N SER A 72 3.69 9.95 11.02
CA SER A 72 3.29 9.29 12.27
C SER A 72 2.17 10.07 12.98
N ASP A 73 2.27 11.39 13.08
CA ASP A 73 1.19 12.20 13.66
C ASP A 73 -0.10 12.12 12.84
N PHE A 74 -0.01 12.15 11.51
CA PHE A 74 -1.15 12.02 10.61
C PHE A 74 -1.90 10.71 10.82
N LEU A 75 -1.18 9.58 10.88
CA LEU A 75 -1.78 8.26 11.09
C LEU A 75 -2.59 8.22 12.39
N TRP A 76 -2.04 8.76 13.47
CA TRP A 76 -2.69 8.75 14.79
C TRP A 76 -3.85 9.73 14.90
N SER A 77 -3.76 10.92 14.30
CA SER A 77 -4.81 11.94 14.32
C SER A 77 -6.03 11.57 13.46
N HIS A 78 -5.82 10.79 12.40
CA HIS A 78 -6.88 10.35 11.46
C HIS A 78 -7.20 8.86 11.62
N ALA A 79 -6.98 8.30 12.81
CA ALA A 79 -7.12 6.88 13.06
C ALA A 79 -8.54 6.37 12.73
N ASN A 80 -8.62 5.28 11.96
CA ASN A 80 -9.83 4.64 11.45
C ASN A 80 -10.60 5.40 10.37
N GLU A 81 -10.12 6.56 9.94
CA GLU A 81 -10.72 7.29 8.82
C GLU A 81 -10.41 6.61 7.49
N VAL A 82 -11.31 6.79 6.52
CA VAL A 82 -11.10 6.37 5.14
C VAL A 82 -10.72 7.59 4.34
N VAL A 83 -9.54 7.55 3.73
CA VAL A 83 -8.95 8.68 3.01
C VAL A 83 -8.46 8.23 1.64
N ASP A 84 -8.50 9.17 0.69
CA ASP A 84 -7.98 8.92 -0.65
C ASP A 84 -6.44 8.84 -0.61
N PHE A 85 -5.87 7.96 -1.43
CA PHE A 85 -4.43 7.90 -1.67
C PHE A 85 -4.13 7.99 -3.16
N VAL A 86 -2.97 8.55 -3.48
CA VAL A 86 -2.39 8.55 -4.82
C VAL A 86 -0.93 8.16 -4.71
N LEU A 87 -0.52 7.17 -5.49
CA LEU A 87 0.85 6.70 -5.60
C LEU A 87 1.30 6.74 -7.05
N ASP A 88 2.23 7.63 -7.36
CA ASP A 88 2.93 7.69 -8.64
C ASP A 88 4.29 7.02 -8.53
N HIS A 89 4.52 6.02 -9.39
CA HIS A 89 5.78 5.31 -9.50
C HIS A 89 6.53 5.69 -10.76
N HIS A 90 7.84 5.91 -10.60
CA HIS A 90 8.73 6.42 -11.63
C HIS A 90 8.16 7.63 -12.41
N PRO A 91 7.65 8.66 -11.70
CA PRO A 91 7.11 9.86 -12.34
C PRO A 91 8.18 10.65 -13.11
N ASP A 92 9.46 10.41 -12.83
CA ASP A 92 10.59 11.06 -13.49
C ASP A 92 11.05 10.38 -14.78
N ILE A 93 10.43 9.24 -15.16
CA ILE A 93 10.86 8.42 -16.30
C ILE A 93 9.72 8.32 -17.33
N PRO A 94 9.86 9.00 -18.50
CA PRO A 94 8.87 8.92 -19.57
C PRO A 94 8.62 7.47 -20.02
N GLY A 95 7.35 7.11 -20.14
CA GLY A 95 6.92 5.76 -20.57
C GLY A 95 6.97 4.67 -19.48
N GLU A 96 7.43 5.00 -18.26
CA GLU A 96 7.41 4.09 -17.10
C GLU A 96 6.59 4.63 -15.93
N HIS A 97 6.00 5.81 -16.08
CA HIS A 97 5.13 6.41 -15.07
C HIS A 97 3.83 5.62 -14.96
N VAL A 98 3.61 5.06 -13.78
CA VAL A 98 2.37 4.38 -13.38
C VAL A 98 1.77 5.09 -12.19
N ARG A 99 0.45 5.20 -12.16
CA ARG A 99 -0.30 5.70 -11.03
C ARG A 99 -1.25 4.65 -10.49
N TRP A 100 -1.30 4.55 -9.17
CA TRP A 100 -2.38 3.90 -8.43
C TRP A 100 -3.17 4.93 -7.64
N THR A 101 -4.49 4.82 -7.67
CA THR A 101 -5.40 5.65 -6.87
C THR A 101 -6.44 4.78 -6.20
N GLY A 102 -6.87 5.19 -5.01
CA GLY A 102 -7.95 4.50 -4.31
C GLY A 102 -8.17 5.10 -2.95
N LYS A 103 -8.81 4.33 -2.07
CA LYS A 103 -9.04 4.71 -0.68
C LYS A 103 -8.36 3.72 0.25
N VAL A 104 -7.74 4.22 1.31
CA VAL A 104 -7.23 3.40 2.41
C VAL A 104 -7.95 3.71 3.70
N LYS A 105 -8.10 2.71 4.57
CA LYS A 105 -8.48 2.96 5.96
C LYS A 105 -7.22 3.14 6.80
N ILE A 106 -7.12 4.27 7.46
CA ILE A 106 -5.99 4.59 8.33
C ILE A 106 -6.00 3.66 9.55
N LYS A 107 -4.95 2.87 9.68
CA LYS A 107 -4.66 2.05 10.86
C LYS A 107 -3.26 2.41 11.35
N PRO A 108 -3.15 3.17 12.46
CA PRO A 108 -1.85 3.50 13.03
C PRO A 108 -1.08 2.22 13.39
N GLY A 109 0.21 2.20 13.09
CA GLY A 109 1.11 1.13 13.48
C GLY A 109 1.58 1.24 14.94
N PRO A 110 2.31 0.23 15.44
CA PRO A 110 2.97 0.33 16.73
C PRO A 110 4.02 1.46 16.72
N VAL A 111 4.29 2.02 17.90
CA VAL A 111 5.25 3.11 18.10
C VAL A 111 6.28 2.68 19.13
N GLY A 112 7.54 2.98 18.88
CA GLY A 112 8.64 2.71 19.80
C GLY A 112 9.95 2.40 19.09
N GLY A 113 10.97 2.10 19.88
CA GLY A 113 12.30 1.76 19.37
C GLY A 113 13.33 1.73 20.49
N ASP A 114 14.54 1.37 20.11
CA ASP A 114 15.68 1.33 21.02
C ASP A 114 16.31 2.73 21.19
N VAL A 115 16.93 2.95 22.34
CA VAL A 115 17.69 4.18 22.57
C VAL A 115 18.85 4.26 21.57
N ARG A 116 19.02 5.43 20.93
CA ARG A 116 20.06 5.72 19.90
C ARG A 116 19.86 5.01 18.56
N THR A 117 18.68 4.48 18.26
CA THR A 117 18.33 4.04 16.90
C THR A 117 17.40 5.03 16.22
N THR A 118 17.36 5.00 14.89
CA THR A 118 16.38 5.78 14.13
C THR A 118 15.01 5.16 14.31
N GLU A 119 14.05 5.94 14.76
CA GLU A 119 12.66 5.51 14.89
C GLU A 119 12.04 5.29 13.50
N ILE A 120 11.38 4.15 13.33
CA ILE A 120 10.74 3.73 12.08
C ILE A 120 9.28 3.38 12.39
N THR A 121 8.38 3.84 11.55
CA THR A 121 6.96 3.48 11.57
C THR A 121 6.70 2.48 10.45
N GLU A 122 6.14 1.32 10.78
CA GLU A 122 5.70 0.31 9.82
C GLU A 122 4.18 0.15 9.93
N VAL A 123 3.49 0.28 8.81
CA VAL A 123 2.03 0.17 8.73
C VAL A 123 1.60 -0.63 7.52
N THR A 124 0.51 -1.38 7.71
CA THR A 124 -0.24 -2.01 6.62
C THR A 124 -1.63 -1.37 6.60
N LEU A 125 -1.87 -0.59 5.55
CA LEU A 125 -3.14 0.10 5.35
C LEU A 125 -4.02 -0.74 4.43
N PRO A 126 -5.18 -1.23 4.89
CA PRO A 126 -6.11 -1.93 4.00
C PRO A 126 -6.71 -0.95 3.00
N ILE A 127 -6.71 -1.35 1.74
CA ILE A 127 -7.34 -0.61 0.64
C ILE A 127 -8.84 -0.95 0.64
N ILE A 128 -9.67 0.05 0.38
CA ILE A 128 -11.12 -0.12 0.25
C ILE A 128 -11.46 -0.35 -1.22
N GLY A 129 -12.02 -1.52 -1.51
CA GLY A 129 -12.31 -1.98 -2.87
C GLY A 129 -11.26 -2.99 -3.36
N THR A 130 -11.38 -3.40 -4.61
CA THR A 130 -10.48 -4.34 -5.29
C THR A 130 -9.93 -3.70 -6.58
N LEU A 131 -8.97 -4.36 -7.23
CA LEU A 131 -8.38 -3.83 -8.46
C LEU A 131 -9.44 -3.73 -9.57
N GLY A 132 -9.73 -2.51 -10.02
CA GLY A 132 -10.79 -2.21 -10.99
C GLY A 132 -12.16 -1.90 -10.37
N ASP A 133 -12.29 -1.99 -9.04
CA ASP A 133 -13.47 -1.57 -8.26
C ASP A 133 -13.03 -0.87 -6.96
N GLY A 134 -12.63 0.40 -7.08
CA GLY A 134 -12.19 1.25 -5.96
C GLY A 134 -10.67 1.38 -5.79
N LEU A 135 -9.89 0.44 -6.34
CA LEU A 135 -8.45 0.57 -6.57
C LEU A 135 -8.18 0.63 -8.07
N ASP A 136 -7.69 1.76 -8.56
CA ASP A 136 -7.43 1.98 -9.98
C ASP A 136 -5.93 1.96 -10.31
N TYR A 137 -5.61 1.45 -11.49
CA TYR A 137 -4.28 1.47 -12.09
C TYR A 137 -4.35 2.17 -13.44
N GLU A 138 -3.45 3.14 -13.66
CA GLU A 138 -3.28 3.76 -14.96
C GLU A 138 -1.80 3.94 -15.33
N ARG A 139 -1.53 3.92 -16.64
CA ARG A 139 -0.25 4.36 -17.20
C ARG A 139 -0.35 5.83 -17.52
N VAL A 140 0.55 6.61 -16.95
CA VAL A 140 0.62 8.04 -17.20
C VAL A 140 1.67 8.27 -18.29
N ALA A 141 1.29 9.03 -19.32
CA ALA A 141 2.12 9.27 -20.50
C ALA A 141 3.24 10.28 -20.26
#